data_AF-A0AAV3YNF8-F1
#
_entry.id   AF-A0AAV3YNF8-F1
#
_cell.length_a   1.000
_cell.length_b   1.000
_cell.length_c   1.000
_cell.angle_alpha   90.00
_cell.angle_beta   90.00
_cell.angle_gamma   90.00
#
_symmetry.space_group_name_H-M   'P 1'
#
loop_
_entity.id
_entity.type
_entity.pdbx_description
1 polymer ?
#
loop_
_entity_poly.entity_id
_entity_poly.type
_entity_poly.pdbx_seq_one_letter_code
_entity_poly.pdbx_strand_id
1 'polypeptide(L)'
;MSLLKAFMDDTTTLCSKENETRRMLVRLDTQMNWSRKSFKTKKSRSLSIRKGKLNKDVFFKVASQDTPTTTQEPAKSLIRWYNSFLKDTKRGSEGLEQASVGLHAIEKGG
;
A
#
# COMPACT_ATOMS: atom_id res chain seq x y z
N MET A 1 14.51 -0.17 14.71
CA MET A 1 13.93 1.19 14.54
C MET A 1 12.89 1.11 13.46
N SER A 2 11.63 1.41 13.78
CA SER A 2 10.52 1.42 12.83
C SER A 2 10.37 2.81 12.22
N LEU A 3 10.32 2.91 10.90
CA LEU A 3 10.10 4.17 10.20
C LEU A 3 8.59 4.38 10.01
N LEU A 4 8.10 5.55 10.39
CA LEU A 4 6.74 6.03 10.13
C LEU A 4 6.84 7.29 9.27
N LYS A 5 6.20 7.28 8.11
CA LYS A 5 6.03 8.46 7.25
C LYS A 5 4.55 8.70 7.06
N ALA A 6 4.12 9.94 7.18
CA ALA A 6 2.74 10.35 6.92
C ALA A 6 2.74 11.52 5.94
N PHE A 7 1.79 11.51 5.01
CA PHE A 7 1.53 12.59 4.08
C PHE A 7 0.02 12.69 3.88
N MET A 8 -0.57 13.83 4.25
CA MET A 8 -2.02 14.01 4.29
C MET A 8 -2.69 12.94 5.16
N ASP A 9 -3.63 12.16 4.61
CA ASP A 9 -4.32 11.03 5.27
C ASP A 9 -3.60 9.69 5.09
N ASP A 10 -2.58 9.64 4.23
CA ASP A 10 -1.81 8.42 3.97
C ASP A 10 -0.66 8.25 4.96
N THR A 11 -0.47 7.02 5.42
CA THR A 11 0.60 6.65 6.35
C THR A 11 1.31 5.39 5.86
N THR A 12 2.65 5.43 5.84
CA THR A 12 3.50 4.30 5.49
C THR A 12 4.35 3.91 6.70
N THR A 13 4.34 2.63 7.03
CA THR A 13 5.17 2.04 8.10
C THR A 13 6.15 1.05 7.52
N LEU A 14 7.39 1.09 8.00
CA LEU A 14 8.42 0.12 7.66
C LEU A 14 9.08 -0.38 8.95
N CYS A 15 8.94 -1.67 9.24
CA CYS A 15 9.54 -2.32 10.39
C CYS A 15 10.39 -3.51 9.94
N SER A 16 11.41 -3.84 10.73
CA SER A 16 12.33 -4.95 10.42
C SER A 16 11.76 -6.33 10.76
N LYS A 17 10.75 -6.39 11.65
CA LYS A 17 10.15 -7.64 12.13
C LYS A 17 8.63 -7.58 12.06
N GLU A 18 8.02 -8.70 11.71
CA GLU A 18 6.56 -8.84 11.64
C GLU A 18 5.86 -8.47 12.95
N ASN A 19 6.35 -8.98 14.09
CA ASN A 19 5.78 -8.71 15.40
C ASN A 19 5.84 -7.22 15.77
N GLU A 20 6.89 -6.51 15.34
CA GLU A 20 7.02 -5.07 15.55
C GLU A 20 5.97 -4.32 14.71
N THR A 21 5.78 -4.70 13.44
CA THR A 21 4.73 -4.16 12.58
C THR A 21 3.34 -4.37 13.20
N ARG A 22 3.03 -5.59 13.67
CA ARG A 22 1.73 -5.89 14.30
C ARG A 22 1.46 -4.99 15.50
N ARG A 23 2.43 -4.83 16.40
CA ARG A 23 2.33 -3.94 17.57
C ARG A 23 2.16 -2.48 17.15
N MET A 24 2.88 -2.04 16.13
CA MET A 24 2.78 -0.68 15.59
C MET A 24 1.38 -0.40 15.03
N LEU A 25 0.83 -1.32 14.23
CA LEU A 25 -0.51 -1.16 13.63
C LEU A 25 -1.60 -1.11 14.70
N VAL A 26 -1.52 -1.96 15.74
CA VAL A 26 -2.47 -1.92 16.87
C VAL A 26 -2.42 -0.56 17.58
N ARG A 27 -1.23 0.01 17.80
CA ARG A 27 -1.08 1.33 18.40
C ARG A 27 -1.63 2.44 17.51
N LEU A 28 -1.40 2.38 16.20
CA LEU A 28 -1.95 3.33 15.24
C LEU A 28 -3.48 3.26 15.18
N ASP A 29 -4.06 2.05 15.14
CA ASP A 29 -5.51 1.85 15.19
C ASP A 29 -6.11 2.44 16.48
N THR A 30 -5.46 2.24 17.63
CA THR A 30 -5.90 2.79 18.90
C THR A 30 -5.91 4.32 18.89
N GLN A 31 -4.85 4.95 18.37
CA GLN A 31 -4.77 6.40 18.25
C GLN A 31 -5.81 6.97 17.28
N MET A 32 -6.01 6.31 16.14
CA MET A 32 -7.05 6.72 15.19
C MET A 32 -8.43 6.62 15.82
N ASN A 33 -8.71 5.54 16.55
CA ASN A 33 -9.99 5.38 17.24
C ASN A 33 -10.24 6.48 18.27
N TRP A 34 -9.22 6.88 19.06
CA TRP A 34 -9.31 8.02 19.98
C TRP A 34 -9.64 9.33 19.26
N SER A 35 -9.11 9.53 18.05
CA SER A 35 -9.43 10.67 17.20
C SER A 35 -10.78 10.56 16.47
N ARG A 36 -11.57 9.51 16.75
CA ARG A 36 -12.82 9.17 16.05
C ARG A 36 -12.64 8.93 14.54
N LYS A 37 -11.44 8.48 14.13
CA LYS A 37 -11.10 8.09 12.77
C LYS A 37 -10.83 6.58 12.71
N SER A 38 -10.90 6.03 11.50
CA SER A 38 -10.50 4.65 11.23
C SER A 38 -9.77 4.57 9.91
N PHE A 39 -8.78 3.67 9.84
CA PHE A 39 -8.18 3.32 8.56
C PHE A 39 -9.17 2.45 7.77
N LYS A 40 -9.22 2.67 6.46
CA LYS A 40 -10.03 1.86 5.56
C LYS A 40 -9.21 0.66 5.12
N THR A 41 -9.55 -0.55 5.59
CA THR A 41 -8.83 -1.79 5.23
C THR A 41 -8.74 -2.01 3.73
N LYS A 42 -9.82 -1.72 2.98
CA LYS A 42 -9.86 -1.75 1.51
C LYS A 42 -9.01 -0.66 0.82
N LYS A 43 -8.44 0.28 1.56
CA LYS A 43 -7.49 1.31 1.08
C LYS A 43 -6.06 1.09 1.57
N SER A 44 -5.87 0.34 2.66
CA SER A 44 -4.55 -0.10 3.14
C SER A 44 -3.98 -1.26 2.34
N ARG A 45 -2.66 -1.28 2.07
CA ARG A 45 -1.91 -2.40 1.43
C ARG A 45 -0.73 -2.78 2.30
N SER A 46 -0.41 -4.06 2.32
CA SER A 46 0.75 -4.57 3.05
C SER A 46 1.69 -5.40 2.19
N LEU A 47 2.94 -5.47 2.63
CA LEU A 47 4.04 -6.13 1.96
C LEU A 47 5.01 -6.65 3.02
N SER A 48 5.37 -7.93 2.95
CA SER A 48 6.39 -8.54 3.81
C SER A 48 7.53 -9.06 2.97
N ILE A 49 8.77 -8.72 3.30
CA ILE A 49 9.96 -9.18 2.57
C ILE A 49 10.84 -9.95 3.53
N ARG A 50 11.20 -11.19 3.16
CA ARG A 50 12.11 -12.05 3.93
C ARG A 50 13.21 -12.56 3.01
N LYS A 51 14.47 -12.32 3.39
CA LYS A 51 15.65 -12.73 2.60
C LYS A 51 15.59 -12.25 1.13
N GLY A 52 15.19 -10.99 0.92
CA GLY A 52 15.08 -10.38 -0.41
C GLY A 52 13.92 -10.90 -1.27
N LYS A 53 13.06 -11.77 -0.74
CA LYS A 53 11.88 -12.31 -1.43
C LYS A 53 10.60 -11.85 -0.76
N LEU A 54 9.56 -11.65 -1.57
CA LEU A 54 8.22 -11.40 -1.07
C LEU A 54 7.75 -12.61 -0.26
N ASN A 55 7.32 -12.37 0.98
CA ASN A 55 6.71 -13.36 1.85
C ASN A 55 5.18 -13.22 1.76
N LYS A 56 4.53 -14.19 1.11
CA LYS A 56 3.07 -14.17 0.83
C LYS A 56 2.24 -14.73 1.99
N ASP A 57 2.88 -15.35 2.98
CA ASP A 57 2.20 -16.03 4.09
C ASP A 57 1.92 -15.08 5.27
N VAL A 58 2.34 -13.82 5.16
CA VAL A 58 2.22 -12.83 6.23
C VAL A 58 1.14 -11.82 5.89
N PHE A 59 0.12 -11.79 6.73
CA PHE A 59 -0.98 -10.82 6.66
C PHE A 59 -0.97 -9.90 7.87
N PHE A 60 -1.18 -8.62 7.63
CA PHE A 60 -1.27 -7.60 8.67
C PHE A 60 -2.70 -7.11 8.80
N LYS A 61 -3.10 -6.79 10.04
CA LYS A 61 -4.45 -6.32 10.36
C LYS A 61 -4.46 -4.83 10.64
N VAL A 62 -5.50 -4.18 10.16
CA VAL A 62 -5.85 -2.78 10.43
C VAL A 62 -7.37 -2.73 10.58
N ALA A 63 -7.87 -1.96 11.54
CA ALA A 63 -9.29 -1.92 11.90
C ALA A 63 -9.86 -3.34 12.13
N SER A 64 -9.09 -4.21 12.79
CA SER A 64 -9.42 -5.62 13.07
C SER A 64 -9.64 -6.53 11.84
N GLN A 65 -9.33 -6.06 10.64
CA GLN A 65 -9.48 -6.82 9.39
C GLN A 65 -8.13 -7.03 8.71
N ASP A 66 -7.97 -8.15 7.99
CA ASP A 66 -6.76 -8.41 7.21
C ASP A 66 -6.65 -7.43 6.03
N THR A 67 -5.50 -6.78 5.93
CA THR A 67 -5.20 -5.86 4.83
C THR A 67 -4.83 -6.65 3.58
N PRO A 68 -5.35 -6.29 2.40
CA PRO A 68 -4.92 -6.87 1.14
C PRO A 68 -3.40 -6.73 0.96
N THR A 69 -2.75 -7.80 0.54
CA THR A 69 -1.35 -7.73 0.13
C THR A 69 -1.25 -7.07 -1.25
N THR A 70 -0.10 -6.51 -1.58
CA THR A 70 0.19 -5.99 -2.93
C THR A 70 0.18 -7.05 -4.04
N THR A 71 0.17 -8.34 -3.67
CA THR A 71 -0.02 -9.45 -4.61
C THR A 71 -1.49 -9.63 -4.98
N GLN A 72 -2.39 -9.47 -4.00
CA GLN A 72 -3.82 -9.59 -4.19
C GLN A 72 -4.38 -8.33 -4.85
N GLU A 73 -3.98 -7.17 -4.34
CA GLU A 73 -4.42 -5.87 -4.84
C GLU A 73 -3.22 -4.93 -4.98
N PRO A 74 -2.70 -4.72 -6.20
CA PRO A 74 -1.68 -3.71 -6.46
C PRO A 74 -2.10 -2.33 -5.96
N ALA A 75 -1.14 -1.56 -5.44
CA ALA A 75 -1.38 -0.21 -4.96
C ALA A 75 -0.94 0.81 -6.01
N LYS A 76 -1.73 1.86 -6.27
CA LYS A 76 -1.27 3.02 -7.03
C LYS A 76 -0.84 4.12 -6.05
N SER A 77 0.37 4.66 -6.22
CA SER A 77 0.86 5.81 -5.45
C SER A 77 1.69 6.71 -6.37
N LEU A 78 1.41 8.02 -6.35
CA LEU A 78 2.05 9.02 -7.22
C LEU A 78 2.09 8.56 -8.70
N ILE A 79 0.93 8.15 -9.22
CA ILE A 79 0.74 7.68 -10.60
C ILE A 79 1.38 6.30 -10.90
N ARG A 80 2.21 5.78 -10.00
CA ARG A 80 2.90 4.50 -10.16
C ARG A 80 2.15 3.33 -9.52
N TRP A 81 2.07 2.22 -10.23
CA TRP A 81 1.60 0.95 -9.70
C TRP A 81 2.72 0.20 -8.98
N TYR A 82 2.40 -0.33 -7.81
CA TYR A 82 3.25 -1.19 -6.99
C TYR A 82 2.57 -2.54 -6.84
N ASN A 83 3.21 -3.57 -7.38
CA ASN A 83 2.75 -4.95 -7.34
C ASN A 83 3.83 -5.86 -6.72
N SER A 84 3.51 -7.15 -6.62
CA SER A 84 4.36 -8.17 -6.02
C SER A 84 5.72 -8.39 -6.69
N PHE A 85 5.92 -7.93 -7.93
CA PHE A 85 7.19 -8.08 -8.63
C PHE A 85 8.24 -7.09 -8.13
N LEU A 86 7.83 -5.90 -7.63
CA LEU A 86 8.71 -4.82 -7.19
C LEU A 86 9.85 -4.54 -8.19
N LYS A 87 9.56 -4.66 -9.49
CA LYS A 87 10.49 -4.48 -10.60
C LYS A 87 10.10 -3.27 -11.43
N ASP A 88 11.10 -2.67 -12.05
CA ASP A 88 10.95 -1.45 -12.84
C ASP A 88 10.96 -1.67 -14.35
N THR A 89 11.03 -2.93 -14.78
CA THR A 89 11.21 -3.31 -16.18
C THR A 89 10.03 -2.93 -17.07
N LYS A 90 8.83 -2.70 -16.52
CA LYS A 90 7.62 -2.35 -17.27
C LYS A 90 7.20 -0.87 -17.16
N ARG A 91 8.00 -0.02 -16.53
CA ARG A 91 7.63 1.38 -16.25
C ARG A 91 7.30 2.18 -17.51
N GLY A 92 8.10 2.03 -18.57
CA GLY A 92 7.89 2.76 -19.82
C GLY A 92 6.55 2.42 -20.47
N SER A 93 6.24 1.12 -20.58
CA SER A 93 4.96 0.66 -21.13
C SER A 93 3.77 1.07 -20.26
N GLU A 94 3.88 0.97 -18.93
CA GLU A 94 2.80 1.36 -18.01
C GLU A 94 2.51 2.86 -18.09
N GLY A 95 3.53 3.70 -18.25
CA GLY A 95 3.37 5.15 -18.42
C GLY A 95 2.67 5.50 -19.74
N LEU A 96 3.08 4.87 -20.85
CA LEU A 96 2.48 5.08 -22.17
C LEU A 96 1.01 4.64 -22.20
N GLU A 97 0.69 3.49 -21.60
CA GLU A 97 -0.68 3.00 -21.49
C GLU A 97 -1.56 3.98 -20.70
N GLN A 98 -1.09 4.47 -19.55
CA GLN A 98 -1.83 5.45 -18.76
C GLN A 98 -2.04 6.78 -19.51
N ALA A 99 -1.03 7.25 -20.24
CA ALA A 99 -1.15 8.46 -21.07
C ALA A 99 -2.17 8.27 -22.19
N SER A 100 -2.13 7.11 -22.87
CA SER A 100 -3.08 6.77 -23.93
C SER A 100 -4.52 6.68 -23.42
N VAL A 101 -4.74 6.00 -22.29
CA VAL A 101 -6.06 5.92 -21.64
C VAL A 101 -6.55 7.31 -21.25
N GLY A 102 -5.67 8.15 -20.69
CA GLY A 102 -5.97 9.53 -20.34
C GLY A 102 -6.38 10.37 -21.55
N LEU A 103 -5.62 10.28 -22.65
CA LEU A 103 -5.91 10.99 -23.90
C LEU A 103 -7.28 10.58 -24.47
N HIS A 104 -7.57 9.27 -24.49
CA HIS A 104 -8.83 8.76 -25.02
C HIS A 104 -10.03 9.17 -24.15
N ALA A 105 -9.85 9.26 -22.81
CA ALA A 105 -10.88 9.73 -21.91
C ALA A 105 -11.21 11.22 -22.14
N ILE A 106 -10.20 12.04 -22.46
CA ILE A 106 -10.40 13.46 -22.82
C ILE A 106 -11.18 13.57 -24.13
N GLU A 107 -10.79 12.80 -25.15
CA GLU A 107 -11.46 12.80 -26.46
C GLU A 107 -12.95 12.40 -26.38
N LYS A 108 -13.29 11.46 -25.50
CA LYS A 108 -14.68 11.02 -25.27
C LYS A 108 -15.52 11.94 -24.37
N GLY A 109 -14.86 12.76 -23.57
CA GLY A 109 -15.50 13.66 -22.60
C GLY A 109 -15.58 15.12 -23.05
N GLY A 110 -15.06 15.43 -24.24
CA GLY A 110 -15.13 16.73 -24.90
C GLY A 110 -16.28 16.84 -25.89
#